data_AF-A0A975IV50-F1
#
_entry.id   AF-A0A975IV50-F1
#
_cell.length_a   1.000
_cell.length_b   1.000
_cell.length_c   1.000
_cell.angle_alpha   90.00
_cell.angle_beta   90.00
_cell.angle_gamma   90.00
#
_symmetry.space_group_name_H-M   'P 1'
#
loop_
_entity.id
_entity.type
_entity.pdbx_description
1 polymer ?
#
loop_
_entity_poly.entity_id
_entity_poly.type
_entity_poly.pdbx_seq_one_letter_code
_entity_poly.pdbx_strand_id
1 'polypeptide(L)'
;MMQDGDERDDEGGGFDVDDWQRLHAFADAVATLDDVQAGRAVFALGDTDDPQPIAMDLPQPVIWWEEDGEQAAVAVQAEQHTGPDGECLEVLGLILPDGGSAVALLEDVDLVDDTDPTWRDLVARAIDGADD
;
A
#
# COMPACT_ATOMS: atom_id res chain seq x y z
N MET A 1 -36.00 20.32 0.70
CA MET A 1 -35.66 18.93 1.08
C MET A 1 -34.43 18.56 0.28
N MET A 2 -33.38 18.15 1.00
CA MET A 2 -32.17 17.46 0.57
C MET A 2 -31.33 18.13 -0.53
N GLN A 3 -30.47 19.04 -0.09
CA GLN A 3 -29.14 19.23 -0.66
C GLN A 3 -28.17 18.74 0.42
N ASP A 4 -27.69 17.50 0.28
CA ASP A 4 -26.55 16.99 1.03
C ASP A 4 -25.73 16.21 0.01
N GLY A 5 -25.06 16.97 -0.85
CA GLY A 5 -23.83 16.52 -1.46
C GLY A 5 -22.69 17.06 -0.60
N ASP A 6 -21.61 16.28 -0.54
CA ASP A 6 -20.28 16.68 -0.07
C ASP A 6 -20.02 16.56 1.45
N GLU A 7 -19.65 15.35 1.89
CA GLU A 7 -18.76 15.10 3.05
C GLU A 7 -17.93 13.82 2.80
N ARG A 8 -17.23 13.69 1.66
CA ARG A 8 -16.06 12.78 1.56
C ARG A 8 -14.81 13.54 1.95
N ASP A 9 -14.84 14.15 3.13
CA ASP A 9 -13.68 14.69 3.81
C ASP A 9 -13.23 13.63 4.81
N ASP A 10 -12.43 12.65 4.37
CA ASP A 10 -11.48 12.04 5.29
C ASP A 10 -10.15 11.87 4.56
N GLU A 11 -9.18 12.62 5.05
CA GLU A 11 -7.86 12.85 4.49
C GLU A 11 -6.99 11.61 4.73
N GLY A 12 -7.34 10.56 4.00
CA GLY A 12 -6.76 9.20 3.99
C GLY A 12 -7.54 8.22 3.11
N GLY A 13 -8.39 8.76 2.21
CA GLY A 13 -9.43 8.01 1.51
C GLY A 13 -8.91 6.79 0.76
N GLY A 14 -9.49 5.64 1.10
CA GLY A 14 -9.28 4.37 0.41
C GLY A 14 -9.49 4.43 -1.10
N PHE A 15 -9.24 3.32 -1.78
CA PHE A 15 -9.31 3.26 -3.24
C PHE A 15 -10.25 2.16 -3.72
N ASP A 16 -10.75 2.35 -4.93
CA ASP A 16 -11.45 1.32 -5.69
C ASP A 16 -10.66 0.92 -6.95
N VAL A 17 -11.19 -0.05 -7.67
CA VAL A 17 -10.60 -0.59 -8.91
C VAL A 17 -10.47 0.43 -10.04
N ASP A 18 -11.13 1.59 -9.94
CA ASP A 18 -11.16 2.64 -10.96
C ASP A 18 -10.26 3.85 -10.61
N ASP A 19 -9.96 4.09 -9.32
CA ASP A 19 -9.24 5.29 -8.86
C ASP A 19 -7.92 5.00 -8.11
N TRP A 20 -7.50 3.75 -7.98
CA TRP A 20 -6.24 3.37 -7.31
C TRP A 20 -4.98 4.06 -7.87
N GLN A 21 -5.00 4.45 -9.15
CA GLN A 21 -3.87 5.17 -9.79
C GLN A 21 -3.65 6.57 -9.23
N ARG A 22 -4.59 7.14 -8.47
CA ARG A 22 -4.39 8.43 -7.79
C ARG A 22 -3.39 8.36 -6.64
N LEU A 23 -3.10 7.16 -6.14
CA LEU A 23 -2.23 6.96 -4.99
C LEU A 23 -0.81 7.43 -5.32
N HIS A 24 -0.26 8.24 -4.42
CA HIS A 24 1.08 8.79 -4.61
C HIS A 24 2.12 7.75 -4.19
N ALA A 25 2.89 7.26 -5.16
CA ALA A 25 4.00 6.35 -4.89
C ALA A 25 5.24 7.09 -4.34
N PHE A 26 5.89 6.47 -3.38
CA PHE A 26 7.20 6.84 -2.83
C PHE A 26 8.24 5.82 -3.31
N ALA A 27 8.86 6.10 -4.47
CA ALA A 27 9.79 5.18 -5.15
C ALA A 27 11.22 5.73 -5.31
N ASP A 28 11.40 7.05 -5.21
CA ASP A 28 12.67 7.72 -5.56
C ASP A 28 13.68 7.79 -4.41
N ALA A 29 13.30 7.43 -3.19
CA ALA A 29 14.14 7.53 -2.01
C ALA A 29 13.73 6.51 -0.94
N VAL A 30 14.59 6.34 0.07
CA VAL A 30 14.26 5.66 1.33
C VAL A 30 13.45 6.64 2.19
N ALA A 31 12.29 6.20 2.67
CA ALA A 31 11.42 7.02 3.47
C ALA A 31 12.00 7.33 4.84
N THR A 32 11.77 8.56 5.29
CA THR A 32 12.09 9.01 6.63
C THR A 32 10.84 9.15 7.48
N LEU A 33 11.02 9.26 8.79
CA LEU A 33 9.91 9.51 9.72
C LEU A 33 9.13 10.80 9.39
N ASP A 34 9.77 11.78 8.75
CA ASP A 34 9.10 13.01 8.28
C ASP A 34 8.18 12.71 7.10
N ASP A 35 8.61 11.85 6.17
CA ASP A 35 7.81 11.46 5.01
C ASP A 35 6.54 10.71 5.45
N VAL A 36 6.65 9.84 6.46
CA VAL A 36 5.49 9.13 7.04
C VAL A 36 4.55 10.09 7.76
N GLN A 37 5.08 11.01 8.58
CA GLN A 37 4.25 12.01 9.27
C GLN A 37 3.57 12.99 8.30
N ALA A 38 4.16 13.22 7.14
CA ALA A 38 3.59 14.03 6.07
C ALA A 38 2.63 13.24 5.16
N GLY A 39 2.39 11.94 5.43
CA GLY A 39 1.52 11.09 4.61
C GLY A 39 2.09 10.78 3.22
N ARG A 40 3.39 10.97 3.00
CA ARG A 40 4.07 10.71 1.72
C ARG A 40 4.57 9.28 1.58
N ALA A 41 4.82 8.62 2.70
CA ALA A 41 5.29 7.24 2.79
C ALA A 41 4.46 6.47 3.82
N VAL A 42 4.36 5.15 3.66
CA VAL A 42 3.61 4.26 4.56
C VAL A 42 4.45 3.92 5.80
N PHE A 43 5.75 3.68 5.61
CA PHE A 43 6.65 3.30 6.70
C PHE A 43 8.01 4.00 6.58
N ALA A 44 8.78 3.97 7.66
CA ALA A 44 10.18 4.38 7.68
C ALA A 44 10.96 3.47 8.64
N LEU A 45 11.92 2.70 8.11
CA LEU A 45 12.79 1.85 8.92
C LEU A 45 14.12 2.57 9.16
N GLY A 46 14.29 3.09 10.38
CA GLY A 46 15.46 3.90 10.75
C GLY A 46 16.66 3.12 11.33
N ASP A 47 16.51 1.81 11.58
CA ASP A 47 17.51 0.96 12.26
C ASP A 47 17.94 -0.22 11.37
N THR A 48 18.22 0.08 10.10
CA THR A 48 18.64 -0.91 9.10
C THR A 48 19.95 -0.49 8.45
N ASP A 49 20.79 -1.44 8.07
CA ASP A 49 22.01 -1.19 7.31
C ASP A 49 21.67 -1.02 5.81
N ASP A 50 22.33 -0.05 5.18
CA ASP A 50 22.27 0.23 3.73
C ASP A 50 20.85 0.21 3.11
N PRO A 51 19.91 1.04 3.60
CA PRO A 51 18.59 1.07 3.00
C PRO A 51 18.66 1.63 1.57
N GLN A 52 17.93 1.02 0.65
CA GLN A 52 17.89 1.37 -0.77
C GLN A 52 16.45 1.30 -1.30
N PRO A 53 16.00 2.24 -2.14
CA PRO A 53 14.72 2.08 -2.83
C PRO A 53 14.78 0.93 -3.84
N ILE A 54 13.70 0.16 -3.97
CA ILE A 54 13.57 -0.88 -4.98
C ILE A 54 13.02 -0.25 -6.26
N ALA A 55 13.74 -0.42 -7.37
CA ALA A 55 13.32 0.06 -8.67
C ALA A 55 12.20 -0.82 -9.24
N MET A 56 10.95 -0.41 -9.02
CA MET A 56 9.75 -1.05 -9.55
C MET A 56 8.73 -0.01 -10.03
N ASP A 57 7.80 -0.43 -10.88
CA ASP A 57 6.69 0.43 -11.32
C ASP A 57 5.70 0.58 -10.15
N LEU A 58 5.58 1.78 -9.59
CA LEU A 58 4.62 2.12 -8.53
C LEU A 58 3.72 3.28 -8.97
N PRO A 59 2.44 3.34 -8.53
CA PRO A 59 1.76 2.34 -7.69
C PRO A 59 1.51 1.01 -8.42
N GLN A 60 1.53 -0.10 -7.69
CA GLN A 60 1.38 -1.46 -8.24
C GLN A 60 0.28 -2.24 -7.51
N PRO A 61 -0.75 -2.75 -8.22
CA PRO A 61 -1.71 -3.66 -7.63
C PRO A 61 -1.04 -4.96 -7.16
N VAL A 62 -1.37 -5.37 -5.94
CA VAL A 62 -0.85 -6.60 -5.34
C VAL A 62 -1.94 -7.37 -4.60
N ILE A 63 -1.79 -8.68 -4.53
CA ILE A 63 -2.51 -9.54 -3.59
C ILE A 63 -1.54 -9.87 -2.47
N TRP A 64 -1.86 -9.46 -1.25
CA TRP A 64 -1.06 -9.72 -0.06
C TRP A 64 -1.63 -10.91 0.70
N TRP A 65 -0.75 -11.84 1.08
CA TRP A 65 -1.10 -13.01 1.86
C TRP A 65 -0.72 -12.83 3.33
N GLU A 66 -1.72 -12.71 4.20
CA GLU A 66 -1.57 -12.66 5.64
C GLU A 66 -2.06 -13.96 6.31
N GLU A 67 -1.87 -14.05 7.63
CA GLU A 67 -2.34 -15.18 8.43
C GLU A 67 -3.88 -15.37 8.35
N ASP A 68 -4.62 -14.28 8.20
CA ASP A 68 -6.09 -14.28 8.10
C ASP A 68 -6.63 -14.51 6.68
N GLY A 69 -5.75 -14.48 5.66
CA GLY A 69 -6.11 -14.74 4.26
C GLY A 69 -5.47 -13.78 3.26
N GLU A 70 -6.02 -13.77 2.05
CA GLU A 70 -5.60 -12.88 0.97
C GLU A 70 -6.33 -11.53 1.06
N GLN A 71 -5.59 -10.44 0.88
CA GLN A 71 -6.12 -9.08 0.83
C GLN A 71 -5.64 -8.39 -0.44
N ALA A 72 -6.52 -7.61 -1.09
CA ALA A 72 -6.08 -6.72 -2.15
C ALA A 72 -5.45 -5.48 -1.56
N ALA A 73 -4.33 -5.07 -2.14
CA ALA A 73 -3.68 -3.82 -1.79
C ALA A 73 -3.03 -3.19 -3.03
N VAL A 74 -2.51 -1.98 -2.84
CA VAL A 74 -1.66 -1.31 -3.81
C VAL A 74 -0.34 -0.98 -3.13
N ALA A 75 0.75 -1.51 -3.66
CA ALA A 75 2.08 -1.11 -3.24
C ALA A 75 2.32 0.32 -3.74
N VAL A 76 2.67 1.20 -2.81
CA VAL A 76 3.01 2.61 -3.07
C VAL A 76 4.44 2.91 -2.67
N GLN A 77 5.10 2.04 -1.91
CA GLN A 77 6.48 2.23 -1.47
C GLN A 77 7.17 0.87 -1.52
N ALA A 78 8.45 0.85 -1.91
CA ALA A 78 9.24 -0.37 -1.98
C ALA A 78 10.69 -0.09 -1.65
N GLU A 79 11.19 -0.72 -0.58
CA GLU A 79 12.52 -0.48 -0.06
C GLU A 79 13.18 -1.79 0.35
N GLN A 80 14.48 -1.89 0.09
CA GLN A 80 15.33 -2.97 0.56
C GLN A 80 16.10 -2.49 1.78
N HIS A 81 16.11 -3.32 2.81
CA HIS A 81 16.79 -3.07 4.07
C HIS A 81 17.68 -4.25 4.42
N THR A 82 18.93 -3.99 4.78
CA THR A 82 19.80 -5.05 5.30
C THR A 82 19.68 -5.11 6.82
N GLY A 83 19.27 -6.27 7.33
CA GLY A 83 19.22 -6.55 8.76
C GLY A 83 20.62 -6.69 9.38
N PRO A 84 20.73 -6.71 10.72
CA PRO A 84 22.01 -6.79 11.44
C PRO A 84 22.79 -8.08 11.16
N ASP A 85 22.11 -9.14 10.74
CA ASP A 85 22.70 -10.42 10.35
C ASP A 85 23.15 -10.46 8.87
N GLY A 86 22.96 -9.37 8.13
CA GLY A 86 23.28 -9.25 6.69
C GLY A 86 22.18 -9.80 5.77
N GLU A 87 20.99 -10.07 6.30
CA GLU A 87 19.83 -10.51 5.52
C GLU A 87 19.18 -9.32 4.83
N CYS A 88 18.98 -9.40 3.51
CA CYS A 88 18.25 -8.38 2.75
C CYS A 88 16.75 -8.64 2.86
N LEU A 89 16.03 -7.70 3.44
CA LEU A 89 14.57 -7.69 3.54
C LEU A 89 14.02 -6.72 2.51
N GLU A 90 13.13 -7.19 1.65
CA GLU A 90 12.43 -6.37 0.66
C GLU A 90 11.05 -6.05 1.22
N VAL A 91 10.84 -4.79 1.58
CA VAL A 91 9.68 -4.32 2.32
C VAL A 91 8.85 -3.40 1.42
N LEU A 92 7.54 -3.64 1.40
CA LEU A 92 6.56 -2.87 0.66
C LEU A 92 5.65 -2.12 1.61
N GLY A 93 5.40 -0.86 1.27
CA GLY A 93 4.35 -0.04 1.86
C GLY A 93 3.10 -0.18 1.02
N LEU A 94 2.05 -0.70 1.63
CA LEU A 94 0.78 -1.02 1.00
C LEU A 94 -0.29 -0.03 1.45
N ILE A 95 -1.17 0.35 0.54
CA ILE A 95 -2.46 0.98 0.85
C ILE A 95 -3.54 -0.07 0.62
N LEU A 96 -4.50 -0.13 1.54
CA LEU A 96 -5.68 -1.00 1.50
C LEU A 96 -6.89 -0.27 0.91
N PRO A 97 -7.87 -0.98 0.34
CA PRO A 97 -9.07 -0.38 -0.25
C PRO A 97 -9.87 0.49 0.71
N ASP A 98 -9.83 0.18 2.01
CA ASP A 98 -10.50 0.94 3.07
C ASP A 98 -9.76 2.23 3.48
N GLY A 99 -8.60 2.52 2.88
CA GLY A 99 -7.75 3.67 3.22
C GLY A 99 -6.74 3.39 4.33
N GLY A 100 -6.77 2.18 4.90
CA GLY A 100 -5.72 1.70 5.78
C GLY A 100 -4.39 1.58 5.05
N SER A 101 -3.29 1.60 5.80
CA SER A 101 -1.95 1.33 5.28
C SER A 101 -1.34 0.13 6.00
N ALA A 102 -0.62 -0.71 5.28
CA ALA A 102 0.02 -1.91 5.80
C ALA A 102 1.46 -2.03 5.30
N VAL A 103 2.25 -2.87 5.97
CA VAL A 103 3.62 -3.16 5.60
C VAL A 103 3.75 -4.66 5.37
N ALA A 104 4.23 -5.03 4.19
CA ALA A 104 4.38 -6.43 3.79
C ALA A 104 5.79 -6.70 3.25
N LEU A 105 6.21 -7.96 3.24
CA LEU A 105 7.41 -8.36 2.52
C LEU A 105 7.07 -8.60 1.05
N LEU A 106 8.02 -8.34 0.16
CA LEU A 106 7.85 -8.61 -1.27
C LEU A 106 7.57 -10.10 -1.55
N GLU A 107 8.07 -11.00 -0.69
CA GLU A 107 7.81 -12.45 -0.80
C GLU A 107 6.40 -12.87 -0.42
N ASP A 108 5.69 -12.07 0.37
CA ASP A 108 4.33 -12.34 0.85
C ASP A 108 3.26 -11.72 -0.08
N VAL A 109 3.68 -11.08 -1.18
CA VAL A 109 2.77 -10.46 -2.14
C VAL A 109 2.93 -11.03 -3.54
N ASP A 110 1.81 -11.14 -4.24
CA ASP A 110 1.76 -11.38 -5.67
C ASP A 110 1.48 -10.07 -6.40
N LEU A 111 2.40 -9.65 -7.27
CA LEU A 111 2.20 -8.51 -8.16
C LEU A 111 1.19 -8.90 -9.25
N VAL A 112 0.10 -8.14 -9.37
CA VAL A 112 -0.99 -8.42 -10.31
C VAL A 112 -1.31 -7.20 -11.18
N ASP A 113 -2.00 -7.44 -12.30
CA ASP A 113 -2.51 -6.38 -13.17
C ASP A 113 -3.85 -5.85 -12.64
N ASP A 114 -4.21 -4.60 -12.96
CA ASP A 114 -5.48 -4.00 -12.52
C ASP A 114 -6.72 -4.63 -13.17
N THR A 115 -6.52 -5.44 -14.21
CA THR A 115 -7.55 -6.28 -14.82
C THR A 115 -7.70 -7.65 -14.16
N ASP A 116 -6.89 -7.99 -13.15
CA ASP A 116 -6.96 -9.26 -12.46
C ASP A 116 -8.31 -9.43 -11.73
N PRO A 117 -9.09 -10.50 -12.01
CA PRO A 117 -10.41 -10.66 -11.44
C PRO A 117 -10.39 -10.94 -9.94
N THR A 118 -9.34 -11.56 -9.41
CA THR A 118 -9.20 -11.85 -7.98
C THR A 118 -8.95 -10.57 -7.22
N TRP A 119 -7.99 -9.75 -7.67
CA TRP A 119 -7.72 -8.45 -7.06
C TRP A 119 -8.96 -7.56 -7.06
N ARG A 120 -9.66 -7.45 -8.19
CA ARG A 120 -10.87 -6.61 -8.30
C ARG A 120 -12.00 -7.07 -7.37
N ASP A 121 -12.19 -8.38 -7.22
CA ASP A 121 -13.20 -8.95 -6.32
C ASP A 121 -12.84 -8.70 -4.85
N LEU A 122 -11.56 -8.81 -4.48
CA LEU A 122 -11.05 -8.49 -3.15
C LEU A 122 -11.22 -6.99 -2.81
N VAL A 123 -10.88 -6.09 -3.73
CA VAL A 123 -11.10 -4.64 -3.57
C VAL A 123 -12.58 -4.34 -3.35
N ALA A 124 -13.46 -4.92 -4.17
CA ALA A 124 -14.89 -4.72 -4.04
C ALA A 124 -15.44 -5.23 -2.70
N ARG A 125 -14.95 -6.38 -2.22
CA ARG A 125 -15.35 -6.95 -0.92
C ARG A 125 -14.90 -6.12 0.26
N ALA A 126 -13.69 -5.56 0.20
CA ALA A 126 -13.16 -4.69 1.25
C ALA A 126 -14.06 -3.45 1.42
N ILE A 127 -14.35 -2.76 0.31
CA ILE A 127 -15.19 -1.56 0.31
C ILE A 127 -16.64 -1.87 0.75
N ASP A 128 -17.23 -2.96 0.29
CA ASP A 128 -18.60 -3.35 0.65
C ASP A 128 -18.72 -3.77 2.12
N GLY A 129 -17.66 -4.36 2.69
CA GLY A 129 -17.58 -4.77 4.09
C GLY A 129 -17.40 -3.62 5.09
N ALA A 130 -17.00 -2.43 4.64
CA ALA A 130 -16.80 -1.27 5.51
C ALA A 130 -18.08 -0.47 5.83
N ASP A 131 -19.22 -0.80 5.22
CA ASP A 131 -20.50 -0.08 5.36
C ASP A 131 -21.48 -0.71 6.39
N ASP A 132 -21.12 -1.79 7.12
CA ASP A 132 -22.01 -2.49 8.10
C ASP A 132 -21.82 -2.06 9.57
#